data_AF-A6EQE1-F1
#
_entry.id   AF-A6EQE1-F1
#
_cell.length_a   1.000
_cell.length_b   1.000
_cell.length_c   1.000
_cell.angle_alpha   90.00
_cell.angle_beta   90.00
_cell.angle_gamma   90.00
#
_symmetry.space_group_name_H-M   'P 1'
#
loop_
_entity.id
_entity.type
_entity.pdbx_description
1 polymer ?
#
loop_
_entity_poly.entity_id
_entity_poly.type
_entity_poly.pdbx_seq_one_letter_code
_entity_poly.pdbx_strand_id
1 'polypeptide(L)'
;MTTINVLEREEVSPKNQAIFDDLKGKLGFVPNLYGAYAHSETALENYLTFSGSKTSLSAKEREVINLAVSEVNQCFYCLSAHTVLGKMNGLQMIKY
;
A
#
# COMPACT_ATOMS: atom_id res chain seq x y z
N MET A 1 -15.35 -4.62 15.77
CA MET A 1 -14.66 -4.37 14.49
C MET A 1 -14.73 -5.68 13.71
N THR A 2 -15.33 -5.68 12.52
CA THR A 2 -15.40 -6.90 11.70
C THR A 2 -14.11 -7.02 10.90
N THR A 3 -13.41 -8.13 11.06
CA THR A 3 -12.17 -8.40 10.33
C THR A 3 -12.50 -8.90 8.93
N ILE A 4 -11.90 -8.29 7.91
CA ILE A 4 -11.95 -8.77 6.53
C ILE A 4 -10.80 -9.75 6.34
N ASN A 5 -11.06 -10.92 5.72
CA ASN A 5 -9.99 -11.85 5.39
C ASN A 5 -9.06 -11.26 4.33
N VAL A 6 -7.75 -11.43 4.49
CA VAL A 6 -6.75 -11.00 3.50
C VAL A 6 -6.61 -12.12 2.50
N LEU A 7 -7.00 -11.89 1.25
CA LEU A 7 -6.94 -12.92 0.22
C LEU A 7 -5.50 -13.16 -0.26
N GLU A 8 -5.18 -14.43 -0.46
CA GLU A 8 -3.95 -14.90 -1.11
C GLU A 8 -4.14 -15.03 -2.63
N ARG A 9 -3.04 -15.26 -3.35
CA ARG A 9 -3.03 -15.28 -4.82
C ARG A 9 -4.01 -16.31 -5.40
N GLU A 10 -4.12 -17.47 -4.76
CA GLU A 10 -4.97 -18.58 -5.22
C GLU A 10 -6.46 -18.30 -5.02
N GLU A 11 -6.82 -17.31 -4.19
CA GLU A 11 -8.19 -16.98 -3.82
C GLU A 11 -8.80 -15.85 -4.66
N VAL A 12 -8.00 -15.18 -5.50
CA VAL A 12 -8.41 -13.99 -6.24
C VAL A 12 -8.62 -14.28 -7.74
N SER A 13 -9.34 -13.38 -8.43
CA SER A 13 -9.58 -13.48 -9.87
C SER A 13 -8.27 -13.52 -10.69
N PRO A 14 -8.26 -14.09 -11.91
CA PRO A 14 -7.06 -14.14 -12.75
C PRO A 14 -6.42 -12.76 -13.00
N LYS A 15 -7.24 -11.70 -13.06
CA LYS A 15 -6.76 -10.32 -13.17
C LYS A 15 -6.00 -9.88 -11.92
N ASN A 16 -6.56 -10.13 -10.73
CA ASN A 16 -5.91 -9.79 -9.47
C ASN A 16 -4.66 -10.66 -9.22
N GLN A 17 -4.62 -11.92 -9.73
CA GLN A 17 -3.41 -12.75 -9.70
C GLN A 17 -2.25 -12.10 -10.44
N ALA A 18 -2.48 -11.58 -11.64
CA ALA A 18 -1.45 -10.88 -12.41
C ALA A 18 -0.93 -9.63 -11.67
N ILE A 19 -1.83 -8.88 -11.00
CA ILE A 19 -1.44 -7.74 -10.17
C ILE A 19 -0.62 -8.20 -8.95
N PHE A 20 -1.01 -9.29 -8.29
CA PHE A 20 -0.27 -9.84 -7.15
C PHE A 20 1.14 -10.30 -7.54
N ASP A 21 1.29 -10.91 -8.71
CA ASP A 21 2.59 -11.33 -9.24
C ASP A 21 3.51 -10.14 -9.49
N ASP A 22 3.00 -9.05 -10.08
CA ASP A 22 3.74 -7.80 -10.28
C ASP A 22 4.15 -7.15 -8.95
N LEU A 23 3.22 -7.07 -7.99
CA LEU A 23 3.47 -6.54 -6.65
C LEU A 23 4.56 -7.35 -5.93
N LYS A 24 4.48 -8.69 -5.97
CA LYS A 24 5.47 -9.58 -5.38
C LYS A 24 6.83 -9.44 -6.06
N GLY A 25 6.86 -9.26 -7.38
CA GLY A 25 8.10 -9.00 -8.13
C GLY A 25 8.78 -7.69 -7.73
N LYS A 26 8.00 -6.64 -7.41
CA LYS A 26 8.51 -5.30 -7.03
C LYS A 26 8.85 -5.16 -5.55
N LEU A 27 8.04 -5.75 -4.67
CA LEU A 27 8.10 -5.54 -3.23
C LEU A 27 8.58 -6.78 -2.44
N GLY A 28 8.64 -7.95 -3.08
CA GLY A 28 8.93 -9.24 -2.44
C GLY A 28 7.72 -9.90 -1.76
N PHE A 29 6.62 -9.18 -1.59
CA PHE A 29 5.37 -9.65 -1.00
C PHE A 29 4.17 -8.82 -1.50
N VAL A 30 2.95 -9.27 -1.21
CA VAL A 30 1.71 -8.51 -1.47
C VAL A 30 1.26 -7.87 -0.15
N PRO A 31 1.20 -6.53 -0.04
CA PRO A 31 0.65 -5.86 1.14
C PRO A 31 -0.79 -6.29 1.45
N ASN A 32 -1.11 -6.51 2.73
CA ASN A 32 -2.43 -7.01 3.16
C ASN A 32 -3.59 -6.11 2.70
N LEU A 33 -3.39 -4.79 2.62
CA LEU A 33 -4.39 -3.86 2.09
C LEU A 33 -4.82 -4.24 0.66
N TYR A 34 -3.88 -4.69 -0.18
CA TYR A 34 -4.18 -5.11 -1.55
C TYR A 34 -4.91 -6.45 -1.58
N GLY A 35 -4.60 -7.36 -0.65
CA GLY A 35 -5.39 -8.57 -0.38
C GLY A 35 -6.84 -8.26 0.01
N ALA A 36 -7.07 -7.19 0.78
CA ALA A 36 -8.42 -6.75 1.12
C ALA A 36 -9.17 -6.11 -0.06
N TYR A 37 -8.50 -5.30 -0.90
CA TYR A 37 -9.11 -4.77 -2.13
C TYR A 37 -9.46 -5.86 -3.15
N ALA A 38 -8.75 -6.98 -3.14
CA ALA A 38 -8.90 -8.06 -4.11
C ALA A 38 -10.20 -8.87 -3.96
N HIS A 39 -11.00 -8.64 -2.90
CA HIS A 39 -12.40 -9.12 -2.82
C HIS A 39 -13.27 -8.58 -3.96
N SER A 40 -12.86 -7.47 -4.59
CA SER A 40 -13.45 -6.96 -5.82
C SER A 40 -12.52 -7.18 -7.00
N GLU A 41 -13.10 -7.57 -8.14
CA GLU A 41 -12.36 -7.75 -9.40
C GLU A 41 -11.77 -6.45 -9.96
N THR A 42 -12.23 -5.28 -9.49
CA THR A 42 -11.84 -3.97 -10.03
C THR A 42 -11.25 -3.02 -8.99
N ALA A 43 -11.57 -3.19 -7.71
CA ALA A 43 -11.17 -2.21 -6.69
C ALA A 43 -9.64 -2.10 -6.53
N LEU A 44 -8.92 -3.23 -6.62
CA LEU A 44 -7.45 -3.23 -6.50
C LEU A 44 -6.79 -2.43 -7.63
N GLU A 45 -7.14 -2.70 -8.89
CA GLU A 45 -6.60 -1.98 -10.04
C GLU A 45 -6.96 -0.49 -9.98
N ASN A 46 -8.21 -0.16 -9.64
CA ASN A 46 -8.65 1.22 -9.50
C ASN A 46 -7.85 1.96 -8.43
N TYR A 47 -7.60 1.32 -7.27
CA TYR A 47 -6.79 1.91 -6.21
C TYR A 47 -5.33 2.11 -6.64
N LEU A 48 -4.71 1.12 -7.28
CA LEU A 48 -3.33 1.24 -7.76
C LEU A 48 -3.20 2.35 -8.82
N THR A 49 -4.17 2.47 -9.72
CA THR A 49 -4.24 3.54 -10.71
C THR A 49 -4.36 4.91 -10.03
N PHE A 50 -5.28 5.04 -9.08
CA PHE A 50 -5.46 6.28 -8.31
C PHE A 50 -4.19 6.66 -7.54
N SER A 51 -3.64 5.72 -6.76
CA SER A 51 -2.44 5.94 -5.94
C SER A 51 -1.16 6.20 -6.77
N GLY A 52 -1.13 5.75 -8.02
CA GLY A 52 -0.07 6.01 -9.00
C GLY A 52 -0.27 7.25 -9.87
N SER A 53 -1.33 8.04 -9.64
CA SER A 53 -1.61 9.23 -10.43
C SER A 53 -0.48 10.26 -10.37
N LYS A 54 -0.28 11.00 -11.48
CA LYS A 54 0.73 12.06 -11.57
C LYS A 54 0.48 13.15 -10.54
N THR A 55 1.56 13.66 -9.97
CA THR A 55 1.57 14.76 -9.01
C THR A 55 2.84 15.58 -9.15
N SER A 56 2.82 16.82 -8.65
CA SER A 56 4.00 17.69 -8.55
C SER A 56 4.92 17.33 -7.37
N LEU A 57 4.46 16.47 -6.46
CA LEU A 57 5.22 16.05 -5.29
C LEU A 57 6.22 14.94 -5.62
N SER A 58 7.41 15.04 -5.05
CA SER A 58 8.36 13.93 -5.02
C SER A 58 7.83 12.75 -4.21
N ALA A 59 8.36 11.54 -4.47
CA ALA A 59 7.98 10.36 -3.71
C ALA A 59 8.24 10.53 -2.19
N LYS A 60 9.34 11.22 -1.83
CA LYS A 60 9.66 11.55 -0.44
C LYS A 60 8.61 12.44 0.22
N GLU A 61 8.18 13.51 -0.46
CA GLU A 61 7.16 14.43 0.07
C GLU A 61 5.81 13.74 0.25
N ARG A 62 5.44 12.83 -0.66
CA ARG A 62 4.22 12.02 -0.53
C ARG A 62 4.24 11.17 0.73
N GLU A 63 5.36 10.51 1.03
CA GLU A 63 5.47 9.69 2.24
C GLU A 63 5.42 10.52 3.54
N VAL A 64 5.94 11.77 3.53
CA VAL A 64 5.79 12.68 4.69
C VAL A 64 4.31 12.99 4.94
N ILE A 65 3.54 13.30 3.90
CA ILE A 65 2.11 13.57 4.02
C ILE A 65 1.37 12.32 4.50
N ASN A 66 1.66 11.16 3.90
CA ASN A 66 1.05 9.89 4.31
C ASN A 66 1.30 9.59 5.80
N LEU A 67 2.53 9.78 6.28
CA LEU A 67 2.88 9.58 7.69
C LEU A 67 2.13 10.57 8.61
N ALA A 68 2.10 11.86 8.27
CA ALA A 68 1.40 12.86 9.07
C ALA A 68 -0.09 12.56 9.18
N VAL A 69 -0.75 12.22 8.06
CA VAL A 69 -2.17 11.85 8.05
C VAL A 69 -2.41 10.54 8.81
N SER A 70 -1.51 9.58 8.68
CA SER A 70 -1.61 8.30 9.40
C SER A 70 -1.52 8.49 10.91
N GLU A 71 -0.63 9.38 11.38
CA GLU A 71 -0.49 9.73 12.79
C GLU A 71 -1.75 10.42 13.33
N VAL A 72 -2.25 11.45 12.63
CA VAL A 72 -3.48 12.15 13.04
C VAL A 72 -4.67 11.20 13.15
N ASN A 73 -4.76 10.21 12.26
CA ASN A 73 -5.84 9.22 12.27
C ASN A 73 -5.54 7.98 13.13
N GLN A 74 -4.39 7.93 13.79
CA GLN A 74 -3.96 6.77 14.58
C GLN A 74 -4.03 5.45 13.80
N CYS A 75 -3.74 5.49 12.49
CA CYS A 75 -3.76 4.31 11.62
C CYS A 75 -2.44 3.54 11.74
N PHE A 76 -2.40 2.54 12.61
CA PHE A 76 -1.18 1.75 12.86
C PHE A 76 -0.65 1.02 11.60
N TYR A 77 -1.54 0.47 10.78
CA TYR A 77 -1.15 -0.18 9.52
C TYR A 77 -0.50 0.83 8.57
N CYS A 78 -1.12 2.00 8.41
CA CYS A 78 -0.65 3.05 7.53
C CYS A 78 0.70 3.62 8.02
N LEU A 79 0.84 3.88 9.32
CA LEU A 79 2.10 4.30 9.94
C LEU A 79 3.23 3.30 9.65
N SER A 80 2.95 2.00 9.84
CA SER A 80 3.94 0.95 9.61
C SER A 80 4.35 0.87 8.13
N ALA A 81 3.38 0.85 7.22
CA ALA A 81 3.63 0.76 5.78
C ALA A 81 4.40 1.99 5.26
N HIS A 82 3.93 3.19 5.58
CA HIS A 82 4.53 4.43 5.10
C HIS A 82 5.85 4.78 5.79
N THR A 83 6.14 4.20 6.96
CA THR A 83 7.49 4.29 7.55
C THR A 83 8.51 3.53 6.72
N VAL A 84 8.17 2.32 6.26
CA VAL A 84 9.05 1.51 5.41
C VAL A 84 9.23 2.18 4.04
N LEU A 85 8.13 2.58 3.41
CA LEU A 85 8.17 3.27 2.11
C LEU A 85 8.89 4.62 2.20
N GLY A 86 8.70 5.35 3.29
CA GLY A 86 9.42 6.58 3.57
C GLY A 86 10.93 6.38 3.59
N LYS A 87 11.42 5.36 4.30
CA LYS A 87 12.85 5.01 4.33
C LYS A 87 13.38 4.65 2.94
N MET A 88 12.63 3.86 2.16
CA MET A 88 12.99 3.51 0.78
C MET A 88 13.09 4.74 -0.12
N ASN A 89 12.34 5.80 0.17
CA ASN A 89 12.37 7.09 -0.52
C ASN A 89 13.30 8.13 0.16
N GLY A 90 14.21 7.69 1.05
CA GLY A 90 15.23 8.54 1.64
C GLY A 90 14.75 9.45 2.78
N LEU A 91 13.64 9.12 3.45
CA LEU A 91 13.33 9.69 4.77
C LEU A 91 14.25 9.07 5.82
N GLN A 92 14.90 9.94 6.60
CA GLN A 92 15.68 9.55 7.76
C GLN A 92 14.79 9.61 8.99
N MET A 93 14.70 8.49 9.71
CA MET A 93 14.05 8.51 11.01
C MET A 93 15.03 9.14 12.00
N ILE A 94 14.61 10.22 12.65
CA ILE A 94 15.37 10.82 13.75
C ILE A 94 15.36 9.78 14.88
N LYS A 95 16.53 9.21 15.19
CA LYS A 95 16.72 8.41 16.39
C LYS A 95 16.86 9.39 17.55
N TYR A 96 15.93 9.35 18.50
CA TYR A 96 16.11 9.95 19.81
C TYR A 96 16.86 8.97 20.71
#